data_AF-A0A5N3P963-F1
#
_entry.id   AF-A0A5N3P963-F1
#
_cell.length_a   1.000
_cell.length_b   1.000
_cell.length_c   1.000
_cell.angle_alpha   90.00
_cell.angle_beta   90.00
_cell.angle_gamma   90.00
#
_symmetry.space_group_name_H-M   'P 1'
#
loop_
_entity.id
_entity.type
_entity.pdbx_description
1 polymer ?
#
loop_
_entity_poly.entity_id
_entity_poly.type
_entity_poly.pdbx_seq_one_letter_code
_entity_poly.pdbx_strand_id
1 'polypeptide(L)' 'MSLVKPIWIDGLPGYISRERGGVLQTTAFAIEDGRITGVYITRNPDKLRNVSRLLSDGQAFGDVSQ' A
#
# COMPACT_ATOMS: atom_id res chain seq x y z
N MET A 1 -16.17 -6.93 -3.44
CA MET A 1 -15.58 -5.64 -3.05
C MET A 1 -14.09 -5.81 -2.84
N SER A 2 -13.27 -4.91 -3.36
CA SER A 2 -11.85 -4.81 -3.00
C SER A 2 -11.68 -4.05 -1.69
N LEU A 3 -10.90 -4.59 -0.76
CA LEU A 3 -10.44 -3.84 0.41
C LEU A 3 -9.40 -2.82 -0.06
N VAL A 4 -9.55 -1.56 0.37
CA VAL A 4 -8.56 -0.49 0.14
C VAL A 4 -8.12 0.03 1.51
N LYS A 5 -6.80 0.07 1.76
CA LYS A 5 -6.23 0.59 3.01
C LYS A 5 -5.18 1.66 2.67
N PRO A 6 -5.31 2.91 3.17
CA PRO A 6 -4.28 3.92 3.02
C PRO A 6 -3.05 3.56 3.86
N ILE A 7 -1.86 3.70 3.27
CA ILE A 7 -0.57 3.42 3.90
C ILE A 7 0.53 4.29 3.29
N TRP A 8 1.68 4.36 3.95
CA TRP A 8 2.92 4.89 3.36
C TRP A 8 3.71 3.77 2.69
N ILE A 9 4.20 4.01 1.48
CA ILE A 9 4.99 3.06 0.68
C ILE A 9 6.26 3.78 0.26
N ASP A 10 7.42 3.31 0.72
CA ASP A 10 8.73 3.91 0.41
C ASP A 10 8.78 5.43 0.66
N GLY A 11 8.09 5.91 1.71
CA GLY A 11 7.98 7.33 2.06
C GLY A 11 6.95 8.12 1.26
N LEU A 12 6.25 7.50 0.31
CA LEU A 12 5.19 8.12 -0.48
C LEU A 12 3.80 7.77 0.07
N PRO A 13 2.84 8.69 0.05
CA PRO A 13 1.45 8.39 0.40
C PRO A 13 0.85 7.44 -0.64
N GLY A 14 0.08 6.46 -0.19
CA GLY A 14 -0.50 5.46 -1.08
C GLY A 14 -1.58 4.60 -0.44
N TYR A 15 -1.95 3.53 -1.14
CA TYR A 15 -2.88 2.53 -0.63
C TYR A 15 -2.57 1.13 -1.16
N ILE A 16 -3.04 0.13 -0.43
CA ILE A 16 -3.09 -1.26 -0.87
C ILE A 16 -4.53 -1.60 -1.27
N SER A 17 -4.69 -2.30 -2.39
CA SER A 17 -5.97 -2.84 -2.85
C SER A 17 -5.89 -4.35 -3.08
N ARG A 18 -6.96 -5.08 -2.76
CA ARG A 18 -7.09 -6.53 -3.06
C ARG A 18 -8.17 -6.78 -4.10
N GLU A 19 -7.82 -7.36 -5.25
CA GLU A 19 -8.78 -7.74 -6.30
C GLU A 19 -9.47 -9.10 -6.02
N ARG A 20 -10.59 -9.36 -6.71
CA ARG A 20 -11.22 -10.70 -6.73
C ARG A 20 -10.23 -11.69 -7.32
N GLY A 21 -9.83 -12.69 -6.52
CA GLY A 21 -8.73 -13.61 -6.86
C GLY A 21 -7.54 -13.52 -5.90
N GLY A 22 -7.57 -12.59 -4.93
CA GLY A 22 -6.58 -12.53 -3.85
C GLY A 22 -5.27 -11.83 -4.21
N VAL A 23 -5.18 -11.28 -5.42
CA VAL A 23 -4.03 -10.50 -5.88
C VAL A 23 -4.00 -9.17 -5.13
N LEU A 24 -2.85 -8.90 -4.49
CA LEU A 24 -2.56 -7.61 -3.88
C LEU A 24 -1.96 -6.67 -4.93
N GLN A 25 -2.28 -5.40 -4.80
CA GLN A 25 -1.66 -4.30 -5.52
C GLN A 25 -1.36 -3.18 -4.53
N THR A 26 -0.25 -2.48 -4.72
CA THR A 26 0.01 -1.18 -4.09
C THR A 26 -0.02 -0.07 -5.12
N THR A 27 -0.47 1.11 -4.70
CA THR A 27 -0.41 2.35 -5.46
C THR A 27 0.20 3.43 -4.56
N ALA A 28 1.25 4.11 -5.02
CA ALA A 28 1.90 5.21 -4.32
C ALA A 28 1.96 6.46 -5.20
N PHE A 29 1.87 7.63 -4.59
CA PHE A 29 1.82 8.93 -5.27
C PHE A 29 3.04 9.75 -4.89
N ALA A 30 3.84 10.16 -5.89
CA ALA A 30 4.79 11.24 -5.70
C ALA A 30 4.05 12.56 -5.75
N ILE A 31 4.20 13.38 -4.70
CA ILE A 31 3.56 14.68 -4.58
C ILE A 31 4.63 15.74 -4.41
N GLU A 32 4.65 16.70 -5.32
CA GLU A 32 5.52 17.88 -5.27
C GLU A 32 4.65 19.12 -5.51
N ASP A 33 4.81 20.17 -4.71
CA ASP A 33 4.03 21.40 -4.78
C ASP A 33 2.51 21.19 -4.85
N GLY A 34 2.01 20.21 -4.09
CA GLY A 34 0.58 19.86 -4.04
C GLY A 34 0.05 19.18 -5.32
N ARG A 35 0.93 18.77 -6.23
CA ARG A 35 0.58 18.09 -7.49
C ARG A 35 1.15 16.69 -7.50
N ILE A 36 0.39 15.75 -8.07
CA ILE A 36 0.88 14.38 -8.30
C ILE A 36 1.84 14.42 -9.49
N THR A 37 3.12 14.18 -9.24
CA THR A 37 4.17 14.13 -10.27
C THR A 37 4.45 12.72 -10.76
N GLY A 38 4.01 11.70 -10.01
CA GLY A 38 4.16 10.31 -10.38
C GLY A 38 3.17 9.38 -9.68
N VAL A 39 2.83 8.30 -10.36
CA VAL A 39 2.00 7.21 -9.81
C VAL A 39 2.74 5.89 -10.01
N TYR A 40 3.05 5.23 -8.90
CA TYR A 40 3.76 3.95 -8.90
C TYR A 40 2.81 2.84 -8.51
N ILE A 41 2.62 1.88 -9.40
CA ILE A 41 1.76 0.72 -9.18
C ILE A 41 2.62 -0.53 -9.12
N THR A 42 2.56 -1.27 -8.02
CA THR A 42 3.25 -2.56 -7.90
C THR A 42 2.23 -3.69 -7.77
N ARG A 43 2.33 -4.65 -8.70
CA ARG A 43 1.59 -5.93 -8.69
C ARG A 43 2.53 -7.15 -8.64
N ASN A 44 3.83 -6.94 -8.37
CA ASN A 44 4.79 -8.04 -8.29
C ASN A 44 4.52 -8.87 -7.01
N PRO A 45 4.09 -10.14 -7.12
CA PRO A 45 3.74 -10.97 -5.97
C PRO A 45 4.93 -11.21 -5.02
N ASP A 46 6.16 -11.25 -5.53
CA ASP A 46 7.36 -11.46 -4.71
C ASP A 46 7.64 -10.26 -3.80
N LYS A 47 7.46 -9.04 -4.32
CA LYS A 47 7.61 -7.80 -3.54
C LYS A 47 6.47 -7.63 -2.52
N LEU A 48 5.29 -8.16 -2.82
CA LEU A 48 4.09 -8.01 -1.98
C LEU A 48 3.92 -9.12 -0.94
N ARG A 49 4.79 -10.14 -0.94
CA ARG A 49 4.73 -11.28 -0.02
C ARG A 49 4.88 -10.86 1.45
N ASN A 50 5.79 -9.92 1.73
CA ASN A 50 6.00 -9.36 3.07
C ASN A 50 4.80 -8.50 3.52
N VAL A 51 4.21 -7.73 2.59
CA VAL A 51 3.00 -6.93 2.85
C VAL A 51 1.81 -7.83 3.17
N SER A 52 1.64 -8.92 2.43
CA SER A 52 0.57 -9.89 2.72
C SER A 52 0.73 -10.51 4.10
N ARG A 53 1.96 -10.82 4.54
CA ARG A 53 2.23 -11.35 5.87
C ARG A 53 1.84 -10.36 6.98
N LEU A 54 2.22 -9.09 6.83
CA LEU A 54 1.87 -8.02 7.78
C LEU A 54 0.34 -7.79 7.87
N LEU A 55 -0.38 -7.98 6.77
CA LEU A 55 -1.84 -7.87 6.76
C LEU A 55 -2.56 -9.10 7.35
N SER A 56 -1.91 -10.28 7.34
CA SER A 56 -2.49 -11.53 7.85
C SER A 56 -2.29 -11.74 9.34
N ASP A 57 -1.24 -11.16 9.93
CA ASP A 57 -0.88 -11.38 11.35
C ASP A 57 -1.63 -10.47 12.35
N GLY A 58 -2.63 -9.68 11.90
CA GLY A 58 -3.49 -8.90 12.81
C GLY A 58 -2.77 -7.84 13.66
N GLN A 59 -1.49 -7.60 13.41
CA GLN A 59 -0.63 -6.70 14.19
C GLN A 59 0.27 -5.88 13.26
N ALA A 60 0.48 -4.63 13.63
CA ALA A 60 1.18 -3.54 12.91
C ALA A 60 0.28 -2.84 11.87
N PHE A 61 -0.11 -1.58 12.07
CA PHE A 61 0.72 -0.46 12.51
C PHE A 61 -0.03 0.33 13.56
N GLY A 62 0.50 0.32 14.78
CA GLY A 62 0.09 1.23 15.83
C GLY A 62 0.35 2.66 15.39
N ASP A 63 -0.56 3.52 15.82
CA ASP A 63 -0.38 4.92 16.15
C ASP A 63 1.05 5.46 16.02
N VAL A 64 1.25 6.47 15.17
CA VAL A 64 2.48 7.27 15.09
C VAL A 64 2.27 8.66 15.70
N SER A 65 1.32 8.80 16.62
CA SER A 65 1.15 9.99 17.46
C SER A 65 1.50 9.71 18.91
N GLN A 66 2.80 9.58 19.22
CA GLN A 66 3.48 10.17 20.38
C GLN A 66 4.99 10.25 20.10
#